data_AF-A0A355PEE0-F1
#
_entry.id   AF-A0A355PEE0-F1
#
_cell.length_a   1.000
_cell.length_b   1.000
_cell.length_c   1.000
_cell.angle_alpha   90.00
_cell.angle_beta   90.00
_cell.angle_gamma   90.00
#
_symmetry.space_group_name_H-M   'P 1'
#
loop_
_entity.id
_entity.type
_entity.pdbx_description
1 polymer ?
#
loop_
_entity_poly.entity_id
_entity_poly.type
_entity_poly.pdbx_seq_one_letter_code
_entity_poly.pdbx_strand_id
1 'polypeptide(L)'
;GESFMAALSLALGLSDVVQAYAGGIQLDTLFIDEGFGSLDQDALDQAIAMLSELQMSGRMIGIISHVSELKEQMPVRIEVSASRHGSSVEVKGALS
;
A
#
# COMPACT_ATOMS: atom_id res chain seq x y z
N GLY A 1 8.13 -5.30 -12.70
CA GLY A 1 8.67 -4.17 -11.92
C GLY A 1 8.34 -2.80 -12.49
N GLU A 2 8.99 -2.39 -13.59
CA GLU A 2 8.98 -0.99 -14.05
C GLU A 2 7.60 -0.40 -14.32
N SER A 3 6.70 -1.15 -14.97
CA SER A 3 5.32 -0.68 -15.24
C SER A 3 4.50 -0.46 -13.96
N PHE A 4 4.77 -1.22 -12.90
CA PHE A 4 4.11 -1.04 -11.59
C PHE A 4 4.58 0.26 -10.94
N MET A 5 5.89 0.53 -10.94
CA MET A 5 6.43 1.79 -10.41
C MET A 5 5.95 3.01 -11.19
N ALA A 6 5.78 2.89 -12.51
CA ALA A 6 5.20 3.94 -13.34
C ALA A 6 3.71 4.18 -13.02
N ALA A 7 2.92 3.10 -12.86
CA ALA A 7 1.51 3.18 -12.49
C ALA A 7 1.32 3.75 -11.08
N LEU A 8 2.17 3.34 -10.13
CA LEU A 8 2.21 3.87 -8.77
C LEU A 8 2.52 5.36 -8.80
N SER A 9 3.65 5.76 -9.39
CA SER A 9 4.03 7.18 -9.52
C SER A 9 2.94 8.03 -10.17
N LEU A 10 2.26 7.51 -11.20
CA LEU A 10 1.15 8.20 -11.86
C LEU A 10 -0.08 8.32 -10.96
N ALA A 11 -0.47 7.26 -10.26
CA ALA A 11 -1.61 7.28 -9.34
C ALA A 11 -1.39 8.30 -8.21
N LEU A 12 -0.14 8.39 -7.72
CA LEU A 12 0.26 9.35 -6.69
C LEU A 12 0.25 10.78 -7.19
N GLY A 13 0.90 11.04 -8.33
CA GLY A 13 0.93 12.36 -8.94
C GLY A 13 -0.46 12.86 -9.34
N LEU A 14 -1.33 11.97 -9.82
CA LEU A 14 -2.72 12.31 -10.13
C LEU A 14 -3.51 12.63 -8.85
N SER A 15 -3.30 11.87 -7.77
CA SER A 15 -3.95 12.13 -6.48
C SER A 15 -3.59 13.51 -5.92
N ASP A 16 -2.33 13.93 -6.00
CA ASP A 16 -1.89 15.27 -5.56
C ASP A 16 -2.57 16.39 -6.34
N VAL A 17 -2.68 16.23 -7.67
CA VAL A 17 -3.38 17.19 -8.53
C VAL A 17 -4.87 17.22 -8.21
N VAL A 18 -5.52 16.08 -8.04
CA VAL A 18 -6.96 16.04 -7.71
C VAL A 18 -7.24 16.70 -6.36
N GLN A 19 -6.40 16.49 -5.33
CA GLN A 19 -6.54 17.16 -4.03
C GLN A 19 -6.43 18.68 -4.14
N ALA A 20 -5.46 19.18 -4.93
CA ALA A 20 -5.27 20.62 -5.15
C ALA A 20 -6.47 21.28 -5.86
N TYR A 21 -7.14 20.56 -6.76
CA TYR A 21 -8.28 21.06 -7.52
C TYR A 21 -9.64 20.85 -6.84
N ALA A 22 -9.79 19.84 -5.96
CA ALA A 22 -11.07 19.47 -5.34
C ALA A 22 -11.46 20.31 -4.10
N GLY A 23 -10.76 21.41 -3.82
CA GLY A 23 -11.16 22.39 -2.79
C GLY A 23 -11.14 21.84 -1.36
N GLY A 24 -10.25 20.87 -1.06
CA GLY A 24 -10.11 20.31 0.28
C GLY A 24 -10.92 19.04 0.57
N ILE A 25 -11.54 18.43 -0.44
CA ILE A 25 -12.03 17.05 -0.32
C ILE A 25 -10.79 16.13 -0.38
N GLN A 26 -10.34 15.67 0.79
CA GLN A 26 -9.25 14.70 0.86
C GLN A 26 -9.72 13.37 0.28
N LEU A 27 -9.02 12.90 -0.77
CA LEU A 27 -9.05 11.49 -1.16
C LEU A 27 -8.38 10.71 -0.02
N ASP A 28 -9.20 10.23 0.90
CA ASP A 28 -8.74 9.72 2.20
C ASP A 28 -8.09 8.33 2.11
N THR A 29 -8.31 7.56 1.04
CA THR A 29 -7.85 6.16 1.01
C THR A 29 -7.44 5.68 -0.39
N LEU A 30 -6.26 5.09 -0.49
CA LEU A 30 -5.74 4.40 -1.67
C LEU A 30 -5.61 2.91 -1.37
N PHE A 31 -6.16 2.05 -2.23
CA PHE A 31 -5.91 0.61 -2.17
C PHE A 31 -5.05 0.17 -3.34
N ILE A 32 -3.98 -0.57 -3.04
CA ILE A 32 -3.06 -1.13 -4.04
C ILE A 32 -3.15 -2.65 -3.94
N ASP A 33 -3.47 -3.30 -5.06
CA ASP A 33 -3.65 -4.74 -5.15
C ASP A 33 -2.65 -5.35 -6.13
N GLU A 34 -1.85 -6.29 -5.63
CA GLU A 34 -0.84 -7.08 -6.35
C GLU A 34 0.21 -6.27 -7.16
N GLY A 35 1.26 -6.94 -7.65
CA GLY A 35 2.32 -6.31 -8.46
C GLY A 35 3.67 -6.15 -7.76
N PHE A 36 3.70 -6.15 -6.41
CA PHE A 36 4.93 -6.09 -5.63
C PHE A 36 5.83 -7.34 -5.80
N GLY A 37 5.25 -8.51 -6.04
CA GLY A 37 6.01 -9.76 -6.26
C GLY A 37 6.75 -9.80 -7.60
N SER A 38 6.53 -8.81 -8.48
CA SER A 38 7.24 -8.64 -9.76
C SER A 38 8.39 -7.62 -9.68
N LEU A 39 8.64 -7.06 -8.50
CA LEU A 39 9.72 -6.13 -8.21
C LEU A 39 10.94 -6.94 -7.72
N ASP A 40 12.13 -6.47 -8.08
CA ASP A 40 13.33 -6.87 -7.37
C ASP A 40 13.38 -6.17 -6.00
N GLN A 41 14.35 -6.54 -5.18
CA GLN A 41 14.48 -6.06 -3.81
C GLN A 41 14.65 -4.54 -3.75
N ASP A 42 15.50 -3.96 -4.62
CA ASP A 42 15.75 -2.53 -4.67
C ASP A 42 14.49 -1.74 -5.06
N ALA A 43 13.71 -2.21 -6.03
CA ALA A 43 12.47 -1.57 -6.43
C ALA A 43 11.35 -1.73 -5.39
N LEU A 44 11.33 -2.85 -4.66
CA LEU A 44 10.39 -3.07 -3.56
C LEU A 44 10.66 -2.09 -2.40
N ASP A 45 11.92 -1.92 -2.01
CA ASP A 45 12.32 -0.97 -0.97
C ASP A 45 11.95 0.47 -1.35
N GLN A 46 12.17 0.85 -2.61
CA GLN A 46 11.74 2.15 -3.12
C GLN A 46 10.21 2.31 -3.08
N ALA A 47 9.45 1.29 -3.46
CA ALA A 47 8.00 1.32 -3.39
C ALA A 47 7.53 1.52 -1.93
N ILE A 48 8.11 0.79 -0.99
CA ILE A 48 7.78 0.90 0.45
C ILE A 48 8.11 2.30 1.00
N ALA A 49 9.25 2.87 0.63
CA ALA A 49 9.63 4.23 1.02
C ALA A 49 8.59 5.26 0.53
N MET A 50 8.20 5.19 -0.74
CA MET A 50 7.17 6.07 -1.31
C MET A 50 5.82 5.92 -0.60
N LEU A 51 5.41 4.69 -0.28
CA LEU A 51 4.16 4.42 0.45
C LEU A 51 4.18 5.03 1.85
N SER A 52 5.32 4.99 2.53
CA SER A 52 5.53 5.62 3.84
C SER A 52 5.40 7.16 3.77
N GLU A 53 6.02 7.79 2.77
CA GLU A 53 5.92 9.26 2.56
C GLU A 53 4.47 9.72 2.35
N LEU A 54 3.70 8.95 1.60
CA LEU A 54 2.29 9.24 1.37
C LEU A 54 1.44 9.04 2.61
N GLN A 55 1.74 8.03 3.42
CA GLN A 55 1.05 7.84 4.70
C GLN A 55 1.29 9.03 5.64
N MET A 56 2.51 9.60 5.64
CA MET A 56 2.85 10.82 6.38
C MET A 56 2.10 12.06 5.88
N SER A 57 1.71 12.12 4.60
CA SER A 57 0.88 13.20 4.06
C SER A 57 -0.59 13.17 4.50
N GLY A 58 -0.95 12.25 5.40
CA GLY A 58 -2.31 12.12 5.97
C GLY A 58 -3.23 11.22 5.17
N ARG A 59 -2.70 10.44 4.21
CA ARG A 59 -3.48 9.50 3.40
C ARG A 59 -3.50 8.12 4.03
N MET A 60 -4.65 7.45 4.01
CA MET A 60 -4.74 6.03 4.35
C MET A 60 -4.34 5.20 3.12
N ILE A 61 -3.41 4.26 3.30
CA ILE A 61 -2.99 3.37 2.21
C ILE A 61 -3.21 1.94 2.65
N GLY A 62 -4.07 1.23 1.91
CA GLY A 62 -4.28 -0.20 2.04
C GLY A 62 -3.48 -0.95 0.99
N ILE A 63 -2.72 -1.95 1.41
CA ILE A 63 -1.92 -2.78 0.50
C ILE A 63 -2.41 -4.22 0.62
N ILE A 64 -2.69 -4.83 -0.51
CA ILE A 64 -3.01 -6.25 -0.63
C ILE A 64 -1.84 -6.92 -1.34
N SER A 65 -1.13 -7.78 -0.62
CA SER A 65 0.07 -8.44 -1.11
C SER A 65 0.32 -9.77 -0.41
N HIS A 66 0.91 -10.70 -1.14
CA HIS A 66 1.43 -11.97 -0.62
C HIS A 66 2.95 -11.94 -0.37
N VAL A 67 3.61 -10.80 -0.60
CA VAL A 67 5.06 -10.62 -0.48
C VAL A 67 5.45 -10.51 1.00
N SER A 68 6.44 -11.29 1.43
CA SER A 68 6.79 -11.41 2.86
C SER A 68 7.55 -10.19 3.38
N GLU A 69 8.32 -9.54 2.53
CA GLU A 69 9.11 -8.35 2.82
C GLU A 69 8.19 -7.16 3.17
N LEU A 70 7.06 -7.02 2.46
CA LEU A 70 6.02 -6.04 2.80
C LEU A 70 5.41 -6.30 4.18
N LYS A 71 5.22 -7.58 4.53
CA LYS A 71 4.70 -7.98 5.85
C LYS A 71 5.63 -7.53 6.97
N GLU A 72 6.94 -7.61 6.78
CA GLU A 72 7.94 -7.21 7.80
C GLU A 72 8.00 -5.70 8.00
N GLN A 73 7.81 -4.92 6.93
CA GLN A 73 7.90 -3.46 6.96
C GLN A 73 6.61 -2.77 7.46
N MET A 74 5.46 -3.47 7.40
CA MET A 74 4.17 -2.90 7.83
C MET A 74 3.79 -3.40 9.24
N PRO A 75 3.81 -2.52 10.27
CA PRO A 75 3.54 -2.92 11.65
C PRO A 75 2.07 -3.25 11.93
N VAL A 76 1.13 -2.58 11.25
CA VAL A 76 -0.31 -2.85 11.33
C VAL A 76 -0.74 -3.54 10.05
N ARG A 77 -1.31 -4.75 10.18
CA ARG A 77 -1.71 -5.57 9.03
C ARG A 77 -2.84 -6.51 9.37
N ILE A 78 -3.55 -6.94 8.33
CA ILE A 78 -4.60 -7.94 8.40
C ILE A 78 -4.05 -9.23 7.78
N GLU A 79 -3.80 -10.26 8.60
CA GLU A 79 -3.35 -11.56 8.12
C GLU A 79 -4.56 -12.45 7.82
N VAL A 80 -4.65 -12.90 6.57
CA VAL A 80 -5.69 -13.83 6.10
C VAL A 80 -5.09 -15.23 6.02
N SER A 81 -5.65 -16.17 6.77
CA SER A 81 -5.27 -17.58 6.75
C SER A 81 -6.36 -18.42 6.11
N ALA A 82 -6.08 -19.02 4.95
CA ALA A 82 -7.01 -19.91 4.26
C ALA A 82 -6.94 -21.33 4.84
N SER A 83 -8.10 -21.94 5.12
CA SER A 83 -8.20 -23.34 5.56
C SER A 83 -9.27 -24.08 4.76
N ARG A 84 -9.27 -25.43 4.84
CA ARG A 84 -10.30 -26.26 4.19
C ARG A 84 -11.73 -26.02 4.70
N HIS A 85 -11.88 -25.38 5.86
CA HIS A 85 -13.18 -25.05 6.47
C HIS A 85 -13.59 -23.59 6.25
N GLY A 86 -12.80 -22.84 5.46
CA GLY A 86 -12.99 -21.40 5.24
C GLY A 86 -11.74 -20.59 5.62
N SER A 87 -11.80 -19.28 5.40
CA SER A 87 -10.70 -18.36 5.71
C SER A 87 -10.92 -17.68 7.06
N SER A 88 -9.86 -17.52 7.84
CA SER A 88 -9.83 -16.75 9.08
C SER A 88 -8.99 -15.49 8.91
N VAL A 89 -9.34 -14.45 9.67
CA VAL A 89 -8.66 -13.15 9.61
C VAL A 89 -8.17 -12.78 11.01
N GLU A 90 -6.92 -12.32 11.10
CA GLU A 90 -6.33 -11.82 12.34
C GLU A 90 -5.70 -10.44 12.10
N VAL A 91 -5.99 -9.47 12.97
CA VAL A 91 -5.33 -8.16 12.94
C VAL A 91 -4.05 -8.24 13.77
N LYS A 92 -2.91 -7.92 13.16
CA LYS A 92 -1.60 -7.83 13.81
C LYS A 92 -1.16 -6.36 13.86
N GLY A 93 -0.55 -5.97 14.97
CA GLY A 93 -0.12 -4.60 15.24
C GLY A 93 -1.11 -3.83 16.12
N ALA A 94 -0.60 -2.83 16.85
CA ALA A 94 -1.41 -1.91 17.64
C ALA A 94 -1.32 -0.52 17.00
N LEU A 95 -2.47 0.13 16.82
CA LEU A 95 -2.53 1.57 16.61
C LEU A 95 -2.27 2.21 17.98
N SER A 96 -1.02 2.57 18.23
CA SER A 96 -0.60 3.34 19.42
C SER A 96 -0.89 4.82 19.25
#